data_AF-A0A6N4X099-F1
#
_entry.id   AF-A0A6N4X099-F1
#
_cell.length_a   1.000
_cell.length_b   1.000
_cell.length_c   1.000
_cell.angle_alpha   90.00
_cell.angle_beta   90.00
_cell.angle_gamma   90.00
#
_symmetry.space_group_name_H-M   'P 1'
#
loop_
_entity.id
_entity.type
_entity.pdbx_description
1 polymer ?
#
loop_
_entity_poly.entity_id
_entity_poly.type
_entity_poly.pdbx_seq_one_letter_code
_entity_poly.pdbx_strand_id
1 'polypeptide(L)'
;MTGTLQRAGESIALEGVAWMDHEISSSQLGSELEGWDWTAIQLDDGTEVKAYRLRGPSEQSDPWSAVYWIDADAQVTSVYAKDFTWEALDRWRSPDTDVVYPTRVRIRAMHPTTGTECIYELRPLLAKQEFIGNDAENAYWEGACEVFNAAGERIGVAYLELAGYSGGLSGKLN
;
A
#
# COMPACT_ATOMS: atom_id res chain seq x y z
N MET A 1 19.90 0.26 2.47
CA MET A 1 20.26 -0.12 1.09
C MET A 1 21.26 0.89 0.55
N THR A 2 22.25 0.46 -0.21
CA THR A 2 23.16 1.37 -0.93
C THR A 2 23.24 0.90 -2.38
N GLY A 3 23.50 1.83 -3.30
CA GLY A 3 23.52 1.50 -4.72
C GLY A 3 24.00 2.65 -5.59
N THR A 4 23.86 2.46 -6.89
CA THR A 4 24.23 3.45 -7.91
C THR A 4 23.18 3.49 -9.00
N LEU A 5 22.65 4.68 -9.28
CA LEU A 5 21.73 4.93 -10.38
C LEU A 5 22.50 5.51 -11.57
N GLN A 6 22.32 4.93 -12.75
CA GLN A 6 22.80 5.51 -14.01
C GLN A 6 21.67 6.29 -14.66
N ARG A 7 21.84 7.59 -14.86
CA ARG A 7 20.83 8.45 -15.50
C ARG A 7 21.52 9.49 -16.37
N ALA A 8 21.10 9.58 -17.64
CA ALA A 8 21.65 10.54 -18.61
C ALA A 8 23.19 10.52 -18.74
N GLY A 9 23.81 9.34 -18.55
CA GLY A 9 25.27 9.17 -18.59
C GLY A 9 25.99 9.51 -17.28
N GLU A 10 25.27 9.93 -16.24
CA GLU A 10 25.82 10.21 -14.91
C GLU A 10 25.54 9.05 -13.94
N SER A 11 26.54 8.82 -13.07
CA SER A 11 26.50 7.81 -12.03
C SER A 11 26.23 8.47 -10.68
N ILE A 12 25.08 8.18 -10.08
CA ILE A 12 24.59 8.80 -8.84
C ILE A 12 24.62 7.75 -7.72
N ALA A 13 25.40 7.99 -6.68
CA ALA A 13 25.40 7.14 -5.49
C ALA A 13 24.10 7.33 -4.70
N LEU A 14 23.50 6.23 -4.24
CA LEU A 14 22.23 6.23 -3.51
C LEU A 14 22.37 5.47 -2.19
N GLU A 15 21.62 5.94 -1.21
CA GLU A 15 21.36 5.27 0.06
C GLU A 15 19.87 5.43 0.39
N GLY A 16 19.28 4.43 1.05
CA GLY A 16 17.88 4.46 1.43
C GLY A 16 17.43 3.21 2.16
N VAL A 17 16.12 3.07 2.33
CA VAL A 17 15.46 1.89 2.91
C VAL A 17 14.63 1.19 1.84
N ALA A 18 14.49 -0.12 1.98
CA ALA A 18 13.71 -0.95 1.07
C ALA A 18 12.88 -1.93 1.87
N TRP A 19 11.75 -2.33 1.27
CA TRP A 19 10.93 -3.44 1.72
C TRP A 19 11.05 -4.59 0.73
N MET A 20 10.98 -5.83 1.23
CA MET A 20 10.88 -7.03 0.40
C MET A 20 9.70 -7.86 0.88
N ASP A 21 8.70 -8.04 0.01
CA ASP A 21 7.62 -8.99 0.24
C ASP A 21 7.91 -10.26 -0.58
N HIS A 22 7.61 -11.42 -0.02
CA HIS A 22 7.74 -12.70 -0.71
C HIS A 22 6.50 -13.54 -0.42
N GLU A 23 5.69 -13.74 -1.46
CA GLU A 23 4.47 -14.52 -1.41
C GLU A 23 4.53 -15.68 -2.41
N ILE A 24 4.03 -16.85 -1.99
CA ILE A 24 3.84 -18.02 -2.84
C ILE A 24 2.48 -18.65 -2.57
N SER A 25 1.71 -18.87 -3.63
CA SER A 25 0.38 -19.48 -3.59
C SER A 25 0.16 -20.40 -4.79
N SER A 26 -0.68 -21.41 -4.63
CA SER A 26 -1.17 -22.27 -5.74
C SER A 26 -2.51 -21.80 -6.30
N SER A 27 -3.06 -20.70 -5.77
CA SER A 27 -4.35 -20.13 -6.14
C SER A 27 -4.19 -18.63 -6.38
N GLN A 28 -4.94 -18.12 -7.36
CA GLN A 28 -5.02 -16.69 -7.61
C GLN A 28 -6.07 -16.04 -6.70
N LEU A 29 -6.13 -14.71 -6.75
CA LEU A 29 -7.13 -13.93 -6.02
C LEU A 29 -8.55 -14.41 -6.40
N GLY A 30 -9.43 -14.52 -5.40
CA GLY A 30 -10.82 -14.95 -5.61
C GLY A 30 -11.54 -14.07 -6.64
N SER A 31 -12.35 -14.68 -7.52
CA SER A 31 -13.07 -13.97 -8.59
C SER A 31 -14.18 -13.05 -8.07
N GLU A 32 -14.49 -13.13 -6.78
CA GLU A 32 -15.36 -12.22 -6.06
C GLU A 32 -14.66 -10.89 -5.69
N LEU A 33 -13.33 -10.83 -5.78
CA LEU A 33 -12.55 -9.65 -5.42
C LEU A 33 -12.31 -8.73 -6.63
N GLU A 34 -12.53 -7.43 -6.42
CA GLU A 34 -12.29 -6.39 -7.41
C GLU A 34 -10.80 -6.04 -7.50
N GLY A 35 -10.06 -6.19 -6.40
CA GLY A 35 -8.60 -6.06 -6.36
C GLY A 35 -8.06 -5.86 -4.95
N TRP A 36 -6.89 -5.24 -4.80
CA TRP A 36 -6.29 -4.97 -3.49
C TRP A 36 -5.67 -3.58 -3.38
N ASP A 37 -5.64 -3.09 -2.14
CA ASP A 37 -4.78 -1.99 -1.72
C ASP A 37 -3.74 -2.58 -0.76
N TRP A 38 -2.47 -2.27 -0.95
CA TRP A 38 -1.40 -2.78 -0.11
C TRP A 38 -0.43 -1.66 0.25
N THR A 39 0.11 -1.71 1.46
CA THR A 39 1.19 -0.81 1.86
C THR A 39 2.21 -1.50 2.75
N ALA A 40 3.47 -1.15 2.50
CA ALA A 40 4.59 -1.34 3.41
C ALA A 40 4.99 0.02 3.98
N ILE A 41 4.95 0.13 5.30
CA ILE A 41 5.29 1.34 6.05
C ILE A 41 6.53 1.05 6.89
N GLN A 42 7.52 1.94 6.81
CA GLN A 42 8.71 1.94 7.65
C GLN A 42 8.67 3.20 8.52
N LEU A 43 8.36 3.03 9.80
CA LEU A 43 8.25 4.14 10.75
C LEU A 43 9.64 4.57 11.24
N ASP A 44 9.77 5.85 11.58
CA ASP A 44 11.03 6.44 12.02
C ASP A 44 11.51 5.88 13.38
N ASP A 45 10.63 5.23 14.14
CA ASP A 45 10.96 4.56 15.41
C ASP A 45 11.50 3.13 15.24
N GLY A 46 11.58 2.64 13.99
CA GLY A 46 12.03 1.29 13.65
C GLY A 46 10.92 0.25 13.59
N THR A 47 9.68 0.61 13.89
CA THR A 47 8.51 -0.26 13.69
C THR A 47 8.16 -0.33 12.20
N GLU A 48 7.86 -1.53 11.73
CA GLU A 48 7.38 -1.79 10.38
C GLU A 48 5.89 -2.13 10.40
N VAL A 49 5.13 -1.62 9.44
CA VAL A 49 3.69 -1.91 9.32
C VAL A 49 3.37 -2.38 7.91
N LYS A 50 2.90 -3.62 7.78
CA LYS A 50 2.30 -4.14 6.55
C LYS A 50 0.79 -4.07 6.69
N ALA A 51 0.11 -3.41 5.77
CA ALA A 51 -1.35 -3.36 5.76
C ALA A 51 -1.87 -3.62 4.36
N TYR A 52 -2.94 -4.40 4.26
CA TYR A 52 -3.62 -4.59 2.98
C TYR A 52 -5.13 -4.73 3.15
N ARG A 53 -5.85 -4.25 2.15
CA ARG A 53 -7.28 -4.44 1.97
C ARG A 53 -7.52 -5.21 0.69
N LEU A 54 -8.13 -6.38 0.80
CA LEU A 54 -8.72 -7.07 -0.34
C LEU A 54 -10.12 -6.49 -0.55
N ARG A 55 -10.37 -5.92 -1.73
CA ARG A 55 -11.61 -5.21 -2.03
C ARG A 55 -12.60 -6.18 -2.65
N GLY A 56 -13.68 -6.48 -1.92
CA GLY A 56 -14.86 -7.14 -2.45
C GLY A 56 -15.84 -6.14 -3.08
N PRO A 57 -17.05 -6.61 -3.43
CA PRO A 57 -18.06 -5.79 -4.09
C PRO A 57 -18.46 -4.56 -3.29
N SER A 58 -18.64 -3.43 -3.98
CA SER A 58 -19.02 -2.14 -3.38
C SER A 58 -17.99 -1.60 -2.37
N GLU A 59 -16.70 -1.77 -2.68
CA GLU A 59 -15.55 -1.30 -1.87
C GLU A 59 -15.44 -1.89 -0.45
N GLN A 60 -16.17 -2.97 -0.14
CA GLN A 60 -16.09 -3.63 1.17
C GLN A 60 -14.77 -4.38 1.32
N SER A 61 -14.14 -4.28 2.49
CA SER A 61 -12.97 -5.10 2.82
C SER A 61 -13.41 -6.56 3.02
N ASP A 62 -12.74 -7.48 2.34
CA ASP A 62 -12.85 -8.91 2.64
C ASP A 62 -12.34 -9.20 4.07
N PRO A 63 -12.92 -10.17 4.81
CA PRO A 63 -12.49 -10.54 6.16
C PRO A 63 -11.00 -10.85 6.31
N TRP A 64 -10.32 -11.28 5.24
CA TRP A 64 -8.89 -11.60 5.23
C TRP A 64 -7.96 -10.40 5.03
N SER A 65 -8.52 -9.19 4.87
CA SER A 65 -7.76 -7.95 4.95
C SER A 65 -7.14 -7.79 6.34
N ALA A 66 -5.96 -7.18 6.44
CA ALA A 66 -5.22 -7.14 7.70
C ALA A 66 -4.23 -5.98 7.84
N VAL A 67 -3.86 -5.69 9.09
CA VAL A 67 -2.74 -4.82 9.49
C VAL A 67 -1.82 -5.63 10.39
N TYR A 68 -0.52 -5.61 10.10
CA TYR A 68 0.55 -6.24 10.85
C TYR A 68 1.51 -5.17 11.34
N TRP A 69 1.85 -5.21 12.62
CA TRP A 69 2.96 -4.45 13.21
C TRP A 69 4.10 -5.41 13.50
N ILE A 70 5.30 -5.01 13.08
CA ILE A 70 6.55 -5.71 13.34
C ILE A 70 7.44 -4.74 14.12
N ASP A 71 7.72 -5.07 15.38
CA ASP A 71 8.58 -4.22 16.20
C ASP A 71 10.08 -4.46 15.91
N ALA A 72 10.94 -3.65 16.55
CA ALA A 72 12.39 -3.75 16.39
C ALA A 72 13.00 -5.09 16.83
N ASP A 73 12.27 -5.88 17.64
CA ASP A 73 12.63 -7.23 18.07
C ASP A 73 12.01 -8.32 17.17
N ALA A 74 11.47 -7.91 16.01
CA ALA A 74 10.77 -8.73 15.03
C ALA A 74 9.54 -9.47 15.58
N GLN A 75 8.94 -8.98 16.66
CA GLN A 75 7.67 -9.51 17.14
C GLN A 75 6.53 -8.99 16.29
N VAL A 76 5.66 -9.90 15.86
CA VAL A 76 4.54 -9.60 14.98
C VAL A 76 3.24 -9.61 15.76
N THR A 77 2.46 -8.54 15.63
CA THR A 77 1.07 -8.51 16.06
C THR A 77 0.19 -8.07 14.90
N SER A 78 -1.08 -8.50 14.88
CA SER A 78 -1.96 -8.17 13.78
C SER A 78 -3.42 -8.07 14.17
N VAL A 79 -4.18 -7.40 13.30
CA VAL A 79 -5.63 -7.35 13.32
C VAL A 79 -6.18 -7.59 11.92
N TYR A 80 -7.44 -8.03 11.84
CA TYR A 80 -8.14 -8.31 10.58
C TYR A 80 -9.24 -7.29 10.31
N ALA A 81 -9.92 -7.41 9.17
CA ALA A 81 -10.86 -6.43 8.60
C ALA A 81 -11.86 -5.78 9.57
N LYS A 82 -12.32 -6.50 10.61
CA LYS A 82 -13.28 -5.97 11.59
C LYS A 82 -12.68 -4.92 12.54
N ASP A 83 -11.36 -4.92 12.70
CA ASP A 83 -10.61 -4.19 13.72
C ASP A 83 -9.73 -3.08 13.12
N PHE A 84 -9.84 -2.82 11.81
CA PHE A 84 -9.21 -1.68 11.15
C PHE A 84 -10.09 -1.07 10.06
N THR A 85 -9.79 0.16 9.68
CA THR A 85 -10.42 0.86 8.55
C THR A 85 -9.38 1.34 7.55
N TRP A 86 -9.80 1.41 6.29
CA TRP A 86 -9.03 1.94 5.17
C TRP A 86 -9.89 2.97 4.43
N GLU A 87 -9.57 4.24 4.59
CA GLU A 87 -10.36 5.38 4.11
C GLU A 87 -9.61 6.10 2.98
N ALA A 88 -10.28 6.32 1.84
CA ALA A 88 -9.76 7.17 0.78
C ALA A 88 -10.03 8.65 1.10
N LEU A 89 -8.96 9.42 1.32
CA LEU A 89 -9.03 10.86 1.63
C LEU A 89 -8.96 11.76 0.39
N ASP A 90 -8.28 11.30 -0.65
CA ASP A 90 -8.18 11.99 -1.93
C ASP A 90 -7.99 10.97 -3.07
N ARG A 91 -8.30 11.38 -4.30
CA ARG A 91 -8.21 10.54 -5.49
C ARG A 91 -7.47 11.26 -6.61
N TRP A 92 -6.61 10.52 -7.30
CA TRP A 92 -5.94 10.97 -8.52
C TRP A 92 -6.50 10.22 -9.72
N ARG A 93 -6.80 10.96 -10.80
CA ARG A 93 -7.23 10.41 -12.08
C ARG A 93 -6.04 10.38 -13.03
N SER A 94 -5.75 9.21 -13.60
CA SER A 94 -4.70 9.08 -14.58
C SER A 94 -5.04 9.86 -15.86
N PRO A 95 -4.14 10.71 -16.38
CA PRO A 95 -4.32 11.31 -17.70
C PRO A 95 -4.08 10.30 -18.84
N ASP A 96 -3.47 9.15 -18.57
CA ASP A 96 -3.08 8.17 -19.59
C ASP A 96 -4.16 7.09 -19.77
N THR A 97 -4.82 6.66 -18.69
CA THR A 97 -5.81 5.56 -18.70
C THR A 97 -7.21 5.98 -18.27
N ASP A 98 -7.38 7.19 -17.76
CA ASP A 98 -8.60 7.69 -17.10
C ASP A 98 -9.00 6.94 -15.80
N VAL A 99 -8.18 5.99 -15.34
CA VAL A 99 -8.41 5.26 -14.09
C VAL A 99 -8.29 6.19 -12.89
N VAL A 100 -9.15 5.99 -11.88
CA VAL A 100 -9.19 6.80 -10.66
C VAL A 100 -8.68 5.98 -9.47
N TYR A 101 -7.60 6.44 -8.85
CA TYR A 101 -6.93 5.78 -7.74
C TYR A 101 -7.08 6.58 -6.45
N PRO A 102 -7.39 5.97 -5.29
CA PRO A 102 -7.33 6.63 -3.99
C PRO A 102 -5.89 6.75 -3.51
N THR A 103 -5.16 7.74 -4.00
CA THR A 103 -3.72 7.88 -3.76
C THR A 103 -3.36 8.53 -2.42
N ARG A 104 -4.33 9.11 -1.71
CA ARG A 104 -4.19 9.55 -0.32
C ARG A 104 -5.16 8.76 0.54
N VAL A 105 -4.63 7.95 1.45
CA VAL A 105 -5.43 7.04 2.27
C VAL A 105 -5.14 7.21 3.75
N ARG A 106 -6.10 6.85 4.60
CA ARG A 106 -5.93 6.74 6.03
C ARG A 106 -6.24 5.32 6.47
N ILE A 107 -5.29 4.72 7.18
CA ILE A 107 -5.43 3.43 7.83
C ILE A 107 -5.57 3.70 9.32
N ARG A 108 -6.63 3.17 9.95
CA ARG A 108 -6.82 3.26 11.41
C ARG A 108 -7.01 1.87 11.96
N ALA A 109 -6.29 1.54 13.02
CA ALA A 109 -6.38 0.22 13.64
C ALA A 109 -6.08 0.30 15.14
N MET A 110 -6.68 -0.59 15.92
CA MET A 110 -6.37 -0.72 17.35
C MET A 110 -5.24 -1.73 17.54
N HIS A 111 -4.10 -1.30 18.07
CA HIS A 111 -2.98 -2.20 18.32
C HIS A 111 -3.36 -3.19 19.44
N PRO A 112 -3.33 -4.52 19.20
CA PRO A 112 -3.96 -5.50 20.09
C PRO A 112 -3.25 -5.63 21.45
N THR A 113 -1.92 -5.43 21.49
CA THR A 113 -1.12 -5.53 22.73
C THR A 113 -1.17 -4.26 23.58
N THR A 114 -1.07 -3.08 22.97
CA THR A 114 -0.96 -1.80 23.68
C THR A 114 -2.32 -1.12 23.91
N GLY A 115 -3.37 -1.53 23.18
CA GLY A 115 -4.66 -0.85 23.19
C GLY A 115 -4.61 0.58 22.66
N THR A 116 -3.58 0.91 21.88
CA THR A 116 -3.40 2.25 21.29
C THR A 116 -4.06 2.29 19.91
N GLU A 117 -4.79 3.37 19.62
CA GLU A 117 -5.24 3.64 18.26
C GLU A 117 -4.07 4.14 17.41
N CYS A 118 -3.74 3.38 16.38
CA CYS A 118 -2.75 3.73 15.39
C CYS A 118 -3.45 4.35 14.17
N ILE A 119 -2.98 5.52 13.73
CA ILE A 119 -3.48 6.20 12.53
C ILE A 119 -2.30 6.48 11.61
N TYR A 120 -2.39 5.97 10.38
CA TYR A 120 -1.40 6.18 9.32
C TYR A 120 -2.08 6.85 8.13
N GLU A 121 -1.75 8.11 7.88
CA GLU A 121 -2.14 8.82 6.69
C GLU A 121 -1.01 8.79 5.67
N LEU A 122 -1.24 8.13 4.53
CA LEU A 122 -0.29 8.05 3.43
C LEU A 122 -0.49 9.23 2.49
N ARG A 123 0.57 9.98 2.23
CA ARG A 123 0.60 11.07 1.25
C ARG A 123 1.60 10.74 0.13
N PRO A 124 1.19 10.71 -1.13
CA PRO A 124 2.06 10.33 -2.23
C PRO A 124 3.10 11.41 -2.49
N LEU A 125 4.35 11.03 -2.72
CA LEU A 125 5.43 11.96 -3.08
C LEU A 125 5.20 12.59 -4.45
N LEU A 126 4.57 11.83 -5.36
CA LEU A 126 4.22 12.25 -6.71
C LEU A 126 2.80 11.75 -7.03
N ALA A 127 2.04 12.54 -7.77
CA ALA A 127 0.70 12.15 -8.18
C ALA A 127 0.71 11.03 -9.23
N LYS A 128 1.54 11.18 -10.27
CA LYS A 128 1.64 10.26 -11.41
C LYS A 128 2.66 9.15 -11.12
N GLN A 129 2.21 8.12 -10.41
CA GLN A 129 2.96 6.89 -10.14
C GLN A 129 2.20 5.65 -10.65
N GLU A 130 1.40 5.83 -11.70
CA GLU A 130 0.74 4.70 -12.38
C GLU A 130 1.76 3.91 -13.21
N PHE A 131 1.66 2.59 -13.14
CA PHE A 131 2.39 1.63 -13.93
C PHE A 131 1.41 0.82 -14.79
N ILE A 132 1.51 0.99 -16.11
CA ILE A 132 0.63 0.39 -17.12
C ILE A 132 1.22 -0.93 -17.68
N GLY A 133 2.47 -1.27 -17.32
CA GLY A 133 3.15 -2.44 -17.88
C GLY A 133 3.08 -2.51 -19.41
N ASN A 134 2.75 -3.69 -19.94
CA ASN A 134 2.48 -3.91 -21.37
C ASN A 134 0.99 -3.84 -21.71
N ASP A 135 0.11 -3.68 -20.73
CA ASP A 135 -1.34 -3.75 -20.89
C ASP A 135 -2.04 -2.78 -19.93
N ALA A 136 -2.63 -1.72 -20.50
CA ALA A 136 -3.39 -0.71 -19.77
C ALA A 136 -4.58 -1.26 -18.99
N GLU A 137 -5.06 -2.43 -19.34
CA GLU A 137 -6.12 -3.11 -18.61
C GLU A 137 -5.66 -3.64 -17.24
N ASN A 138 -4.35 -3.76 -17.02
CA ASN A 138 -3.72 -4.21 -15.77
C ASN A 138 -2.91 -3.08 -15.12
N ALA A 139 -3.41 -1.83 -15.18
CA ALA A 139 -2.73 -0.69 -14.61
C ALA A 139 -2.73 -0.72 -13.06
N TYR A 140 -1.54 -0.63 -12.49
CA TYR A 140 -1.30 -0.49 -11.06
C TYR A 140 -0.98 0.97 -10.74
N TRP A 141 -1.30 1.43 -9.54
CA TRP A 141 -0.65 2.62 -9.00
C TRP A 141 0.38 2.17 -7.96
N GLU A 142 1.62 2.59 -8.15
CA GLU A 142 2.84 2.00 -7.60
C GLU A 142 3.70 3.13 -7.02
N GLY A 143 3.34 3.61 -5.83
CA GLY A 143 3.82 4.93 -5.40
C GLY A 143 4.46 5.01 -4.04
N ALA A 144 5.58 5.72 -4.00
CA ALA A 144 6.24 6.13 -2.77
C ALA A 144 5.42 7.22 -2.07
N CYS A 145 5.31 7.08 -0.75
CA CYS A 145 4.51 7.91 0.14
C CYS A 145 5.31 8.32 1.39
N GLU A 146 4.92 9.45 1.97
CA GLU A 146 5.22 9.80 3.36
C GLU A 146 4.06 9.36 4.26
N VAL A 147 4.38 9.05 5.53
CA VAL A 147 3.41 8.61 6.52
C VAL A 147 3.23 9.67 7.59
N PHE A 148 1.99 10.02 7.87
CA PHE A 148 1.62 11.01 8.88
C PHE A 148 0.72 10.41 9.96
N ASN A 149 0.92 10.84 11.21
CA ASN A 149 0.06 10.46 12.32
C ASN A 149 -1.22 11.33 12.41
N ALA A 150 -2.04 11.08 13.42
CA ALA A 150 -3.28 11.84 13.67
C ALA A 150 -3.06 13.35 13.93
N ALA A 151 -1.88 13.73 14.44
CA ALA A 151 -1.50 15.12 14.68
C ALA A 151 -0.98 15.81 13.40
N GLY A 152 -0.81 15.06 12.30
CA GLY A 152 -0.26 15.57 11.04
C GLY A 152 1.26 15.65 11.02
N GLU A 153 1.94 14.96 11.94
CA GLU A 153 3.40 14.86 11.99
C GLU A 153 3.88 13.73 11.09
N ARG A 154 4.96 13.94 10.33
CA ARG A 154 5.59 12.89 9.52
C ARG A 154 6.28 11.89 10.47
N ILE A 155 5.93 10.61 10.36
CA ILE A 155 6.40 9.53 11.23
C ILE A 155 7.07 8.39 10.46
N GLY A 156 7.24 8.50 9.15
CA GLY A 156 7.88 7.46 8.35
C GLY A 156 7.70 7.65 6.85
N VAL A 157 8.06 6.59 6.13
CA VAL A 157 7.89 6.45 4.69
C VAL A 157 7.12 5.18 4.39
N ALA A 158 6.49 5.14 3.21
CA ALA A 158 5.74 3.98 2.79
C ALA A 158 5.77 3.80 1.29
N TYR A 159 5.35 2.63 0.88
CA TYR A 159 4.98 2.33 -0.49
C TYR A 159 3.50 1.95 -0.50
N LEU A 160 2.73 2.45 -1.47
CA LEU A 160 1.31 2.17 -1.63
C LEU A 160 1.09 1.59 -3.03
N GLU A 161 0.54 0.39 -3.06
CA GLU A 161 0.15 -0.34 -4.26
C GLU A 161 -1.39 -0.38 -4.34
N LEU A 162 -1.94 -0.02 -5.50
CA LEU A 162 -3.38 -0.01 -5.77
C LEU A 162 -3.65 -0.77 -7.07
N ALA A 163 -4.23 -1.95 -6.95
CA ALA A 163 -4.47 -2.87 -8.08
C ALA A 163 -5.97 -3.09 -8.31
N GLY A 164 -6.39 -3.24 -9.58
CA GLY A 164 -7.78 -3.59 -9.94
C GLY A 164 -8.74 -2.40 -10.12
N TYR A 165 -8.23 -1.17 -10.21
CA TYR A 165 -9.05 0.02 -10.45
C TYR A 165 -9.45 0.22 -11.93
N SER A 166 -8.85 -0.52 -12.86
CA SER A 166 -9.10 -0.50 -14.31
C SER A 166 -10.24 -1.43 -14.79
N GLY A 167 -11.21 -1.73 -13.92
CA GLY A 167 -12.34 -2.64 -14.25
C GLY A 167 -12.26 -4.03 -13.61
N GLY A 168 -11.51 -4.18 -12.51
CA GLY A 168 -11.42 -5.39 -11.70
C GLY A 168 -10.43 -6.44 -12.20
N LEU A 169 -9.89 -7.24 -11.27
CA LEU A 169 -8.94 -8.33 -11.57
C LEU A 169 -9.62 -9.69 -11.79
N SER A 170 -10.86 -9.84 -11.33
CA SER A 170 -11.61 -11.11 -11.30
C SER A 170 -11.91 -11.75 -12.66
N GLY A 171 -11.90 -10.97 -13.74
CA GLY A 171 -12.10 -11.49 -15.10
C GLY A 171 -10.82 -11.89 -15.83
N LYS A 172 -9.63 -11.63 -15.27
CA LYS A 172 -8.39 -11.54 -16.05
C LYS A 172 -7.22 -12.39 -15.51
N LEU A 173 -7.44 -13.06 -14.38
CA LEU A 173 -6.49 -13.95 -13.72
C LEU A 173 -6.81 -15.44 -14.01
N ASN A 174 -7.52 -15.78 -15.10
CA ASN A 174 -7.81 -17.17 -15.49
C ASN A 174 -7.06 -17.57 -16.77
#